data_AF-A0A0F2Q029-F1
#
_entry.id   AF-A0A0F2Q029-F1
#
_cell.length_a   1.000
_cell.length_b   1.000
_cell.length_c   1.000
_cell.angle_alpha   90.00
_cell.angle_beta   90.00
_cell.angle_gamma   90.00
#
_symmetry.space_group_name_H-M   'P 1'
#
loop_
_entity.id
_entity.type
_entity.pdbx_description
1 polymer ?
#
loop_
_entity_poly.entity_id
_entity_poly.type
_entity_poly.pdbx_seq_one_letter_code
_entity_poly.pdbx_strand_id
1 'polypeptide(L)'
;MIERRIGFLKAVLIDLENVYKELNMVSQNISEISATYLEQYNLNNRENRDGEINKLKTNIEKIKEHSNHVTEEINRWYQFTNDPQEIIKVTFPLKFYFKRIKLRKEIAAANKLISRISIENRLIKENLKKMERMIESDTLQQIKNSGMYKEYEALLQKKEARLSDLCYLLPTIPSFPNKLDLNNISNIYNNL
;
A
#
# COMPACT_ATOMS: atom_id res chain seq x y z
N MET A 1 19.05 18.74 51.19
CA MET A 1 19.67 18.14 49.98
C MET A 1 18.69 17.22 49.24
N ILE A 2 17.94 16.39 49.96
CA ILE A 2 16.90 15.50 49.40
C ILE A 2 15.75 16.29 48.75
N GLU A 3 15.24 17.34 49.39
CA GLU A 3 14.18 18.20 48.82
C GLU A 3 14.55 18.84 47.47
N ARG A 4 15.82 19.26 47.29
CA ARG A 4 16.30 19.77 46.00
C ARG A 4 16.32 18.68 44.92
N ARG A 5 16.62 17.43 45.29
CA ARG A 5 16.60 16.29 44.36
C ARG A 5 15.17 15.90 43.98
N ILE A 6 14.24 15.94 44.93
CA ILE A 6 12.80 15.72 44.69
C ILE A 6 12.23 16.83 43.80
N GLY A 7 12.58 18.10 44.06
CA GLY A 7 12.17 19.22 43.22
C GLY A 7 12.69 19.11 41.78
N PHE A 8 13.95 18.70 41.61
CA PHE A 8 14.51 18.43 40.29
C PHE A 8 13.82 17.24 39.60
N LEU A 9 13.57 16.14 40.32
CA LEU A 9 12.82 14.99 39.78
C LEU A 9 11.43 15.40 39.29
N LYS A 10 10.69 16.18 40.09
CA LYS A 10 9.37 16.72 39.71
C LYS A 10 9.45 17.57 38.44
N ALA A 11 10.47 18.42 38.31
CA ALA A 11 10.68 19.22 37.10
C ALA A 11 10.98 18.35 35.85
N VAL A 12 11.80 17.31 36.00
CA VAL A 12 12.12 16.38 34.91
C VAL A 12 10.89 15.56 34.49
N LEU A 13 10.04 15.13 35.43
CA LEU A 13 8.79 14.41 35.13
C LEU A 13 7.78 15.30 34.38
N ILE A 14 7.63 16.56 34.79
CA ILE A 14 6.77 17.54 34.09
C ILE A 14 7.30 17.83 32.68
N ASP A 15 8.61 18.06 32.52
CA ASP A 15 9.20 18.30 31.19
C ASP A 15 9.03 17.06 30.29
N LEU A 16 9.15 15.85 30.84
CA LEU A 16 8.89 14.62 30.11
C LEU A 16 7.42 14.52 29.67
N GLU A 17 6.46 14.80 30.57
CA GLU A 17 5.03 14.83 30.22
C GLU A 17 4.73 15.83 29.09
N ASN A 18 5.32 17.02 29.15
CA ASN A 18 5.20 18.03 28.11
C ASN A 18 5.79 17.56 26.78
N VAL A 19 6.97 16.94 26.79
CA VAL A 19 7.58 16.34 25.60
C VAL A 19 6.69 15.26 24.99
N TYR A 20 6.02 14.43 25.79
CA TYR A 20 5.06 13.44 25.28
C TYR A 20 3.82 14.11 24.64
N LYS A 21 3.30 15.19 25.22
CA LYS A 21 2.19 15.97 24.63
C LYS A 21 2.60 16.60 23.30
N GLU A 22 3.78 17.22 23.27
CA GLU A 22 4.34 17.82 22.06
C GLU A 22 4.59 16.77 20.96
N LEU A 23 5.16 15.61 21.32
CA LEU A 23 5.33 14.48 20.39
C LEU A 23 4.00 14.00 19.79
N ASN A 24 2.95 13.88 20.61
CA ASN A 24 1.64 13.48 20.13
C ASN A 24 1.06 14.52 19.17
N MET A 25 1.19 15.81 19.48
CA MET A 25 0.71 16.89 18.62
C MET A 25 1.45 16.92 17.28
N VAL A 26 2.79 16.84 17.30
CA VAL A 26 3.60 16.80 16.08
C VAL A 26 3.27 15.55 15.25
N SER A 27 3.07 14.39 15.90
CA SER A 27 2.66 13.17 15.20
C SER A 27 1.29 13.31 14.52
N GLN A 28 0.32 13.97 15.16
CA GLN A 28 -1.00 14.24 14.57
C GLN A 28 -0.86 15.19 13.38
N ASN A 29 -0.09 16.27 13.52
CA ASN A 29 0.15 17.23 12.44
C ASN A 29 0.84 16.58 11.22
N ILE A 30 1.83 15.71 11.44
CA ILE A 30 2.46 14.93 10.35
C ILE A 30 1.43 14.04 9.66
N SER A 31 0.54 13.39 10.42
CA SER A 31 -0.52 12.54 9.86
C SER A 31 -1.48 13.34 8.98
N GLU A 32 -1.99 14.48 9.45
CA GLU A 32 -2.92 15.34 8.71
C GLU A 32 -2.31 15.90 7.42
N ILE A 33 -1.07 16.35 7.49
CA ILE A 33 -0.34 16.87 6.33
C ILE A 33 -0.04 15.75 5.33
N SER A 34 0.35 14.56 5.80
CA SER A 34 0.56 13.40 4.92
C SER A 34 -0.71 13.03 4.15
N ALA A 35 -1.88 13.10 4.80
CA ALA A 35 -3.16 12.84 4.16
C ALA A 35 -3.47 13.92 3.10
N THR A 36 -3.17 15.18 3.40
CA THR A 36 -3.36 16.30 2.46
C THR A 36 -2.46 16.16 1.22
N TYR A 37 -1.19 15.78 1.40
CA TYR A 37 -0.28 15.54 0.28
C TYR A 37 -0.70 14.35 -0.59
N LEU A 38 -1.17 13.27 0.04
CA LEU A 38 -1.74 12.12 -0.67
C LEU A 38 -2.97 12.52 -1.49
N GLU A 39 -3.86 13.33 -0.92
CA GLU A 39 -5.04 13.83 -1.62
C GLU A 39 -4.67 14.71 -2.81
N GLN A 40 -3.74 15.66 -2.63
CA GLN A 40 -3.24 16.51 -3.70
C GLN A 40 -2.58 15.71 -4.82
N TYR A 41 -1.75 14.73 -4.49
CA TYR A 41 -1.16 13.84 -5.49
C TYR A 41 -2.25 13.08 -6.25
N ASN A 42 -3.23 12.53 -5.53
CA ASN A 42 -4.33 11.79 -6.14
C ASN A 42 -5.15 12.66 -7.09
N LEU A 43 -5.37 13.93 -6.77
CA LEU A 43 -6.03 14.88 -7.65
C LEU A 43 -5.19 15.17 -8.89
N ASN A 44 -3.90 15.47 -8.71
CA ASN A 44 -2.99 15.83 -9.80
C ASN A 44 -2.74 14.67 -10.77
N ASN A 45 -2.76 13.43 -10.28
CA ASN A 45 -2.50 12.23 -11.07
C ASN A 45 -3.75 11.41 -11.39
N ARG A 46 -4.94 11.94 -11.08
CA ARG A 46 -6.21 11.24 -11.23
C ARG A 46 -6.42 10.71 -12.64
N GLU A 47 -6.22 11.57 -13.65
CA GLU A 47 -6.42 11.21 -15.05
C GLU A 47 -5.50 10.08 -15.49
N ASN A 48 -4.21 10.15 -15.09
CA ASN A 48 -3.22 9.13 -15.43
C ASN A 48 -3.55 7.80 -14.75
N ARG A 49 -3.85 7.82 -13.44
CA ARG A 49 -4.20 6.62 -12.66
C ARG A 49 -5.49 5.99 -13.17
N ASP A 50 -6.55 6.78 -13.31
CA ASP A 50 -7.85 6.31 -13.77
C ASP A 50 -7.76 5.84 -15.23
N GLY A 51 -6.92 6.47 -16.05
CA GLY A 51 -6.61 6.04 -17.42
C GLY A 51 -5.96 4.65 -17.47
N GLU A 52 -4.94 4.39 -16.65
CA GLU A 52 -4.31 3.07 -16.56
C GLU A 52 -5.28 2.00 -16.03
N ILE A 53 -6.10 2.33 -15.02
CA ILE A 53 -7.14 1.43 -14.50
C ILE A 53 -8.18 1.10 -15.57
N ASN A 54 -8.64 2.10 -16.32
CA ASN A 54 -9.63 1.91 -17.38
C ASN A 54 -9.08 1.04 -18.51
N LYS A 55 -7.82 1.25 -18.93
CA LYS A 55 -7.15 0.36 -19.89
C LYS A 55 -7.14 -1.09 -19.41
N LEU A 56 -6.83 -1.31 -18.13
CA LEU A 56 -6.80 -2.64 -17.55
C LEU A 56 -8.18 -3.31 -17.54
N LYS A 57 -9.24 -2.57 -17.21
CA LYS A 57 -10.64 -3.04 -17.29
C LYS A 57 -11.02 -3.43 -18.72
N THR A 58 -10.78 -2.54 -19.68
CA THR A 58 -11.05 -2.81 -21.10
C THR A 58 -10.28 -4.03 -21.61
N ASN A 59 -9.04 -4.21 -21.16
CA ASN A 59 -8.23 -5.38 -21.52
C ASN A 59 -8.79 -6.69 -20.96
N ILE A 60 -9.30 -6.68 -19.72
CA ILE A 60 -9.99 -7.83 -19.13
C ILE A 60 -11.24 -8.19 -19.93
N GLU A 61 -12.03 -7.19 -20.32
CA GLU A 61 -13.25 -7.39 -21.13
C GLU A 61 -12.91 -7.99 -22.50
N LYS A 62 -11.89 -7.47 -23.19
CA LYS A 62 -11.41 -8.03 -24.47
C LYS A 62 -10.96 -9.48 -24.36
N ILE A 63 -10.21 -9.83 -23.30
CA ILE A 63 -9.81 -11.23 -23.05
C ILE A 63 -11.04 -12.11 -22.88
N LYS A 64 -12.03 -11.65 -22.10
CA LYS A 64 -13.26 -12.39 -21.85
C LYS A 64 -14.06 -12.60 -23.14
N GLU A 65 -14.20 -11.56 -23.95
CA GLU A 65 -14.88 -11.62 -25.25
C GLU A 65 -14.21 -12.63 -26.18
N HIS A 66 -12.89 -12.57 -26.33
CA HIS A 66 -12.16 -13.54 -27.17
C HIS A 66 -12.22 -14.96 -26.62
N SER A 67 -12.18 -15.15 -25.30
CA SER A 67 -12.34 -16.44 -24.66
C SER A 67 -13.73 -17.04 -24.93
N ASN A 68 -14.78 -16.23 -24.84
CA ASN A 68 -16.14 -16.64 -25.17
C ASN A 68 -16.26 -17.01 -26.64
N HIS A 69 -15.73 -16.19 -27.55
CA HIS A 69 -15.75 -16.47 -28.98
C HIS A 69 -15.06 -17.80 -29.34
N VAL A 70 -13.88 -18.07 -28.76
CA VAL A 70 -13.19 -19.36 -28.94
C VAL A 70 -14.03 -20.52 -28.42
N THR A 71 -14.68 -20.35 -27.27
CA THR A 71 -15.56 -21.37 -26.68
C THR A 71 -16.75 -21.68 -27.60
N GLU A 72 -17.37 -20.65 -28.18
CA GLU A 72 -18.44 -20.81 -29.16
C GLU A 72 -17.99 -21.57 -30.41
N GLU A 73 -16.82 -21.26 -30.96
CA GLU A 73 -16.28 -21.96 -32.13
C GLU A 73 -15.91 -23.42 -31.82
N ILE A 74 -15.40 -23.71 -30.61
CA ILE A 74 -15.18 -25.08 -30.15
C ILE A 74 -16.51 -25.83 -30.03
N ASN A 75 -17.55 -25.21 -29.49
CA ASN A 75 -18.87 -25.82 -29.38
C ASN A 75 -19.48 -26.09 -30.76
N ARG A 76 -19.36 -25.16 -31.71
CA ARG A 76 -19.79 -25.34 -33.11
C ARG A 76 -19.03 -26.48 -33.79
N TRP A 77 -17.73 -26.59 -33.54
CA TRP A 77 -16.92 -27.70 -34.02
C TRP A 77 -17.39 -29.03 -33.44
N TYR A 78 -17.61 -29.09 -32.12
CA TYR A 78 -18.12 -30.28 -31.43
C TYR A 78 -19.48 -30.73 -31.97
N GLN A 79 -20.40 -29.79 -32.20
CA GLN A 79 -21.70 -30.07 -32.83
C GLN A 79 -21.52 -30.64 -34.25
N PHE A 80 -20.66 -30.03 -35.06
CA PHE A 80 -20.37 -30.51 -36.41
C PHE A 80 -19.76 -31.92 -36.43
N THR A 81 -18.86 -32.24 -35.50
CA THR A 81 -18.21 -33.56 -35.44
C THR A 81 -19.09 -34.66 -34.87
N ASN A 82 -20.17 -34.31 -34.18
CA ASN A 82 -21.11 -35.26 -33.58
C ASN A 82 -22.46 -35.32 -34.31
N ASP A 83 -22.64 -34.57 -35.40
CA ASP A 83 -23.86 -34.60 -36.20
C ASP A 83 -23.85 -35.83 -37.14
N PRO A 84 -24.68 -36.85 -36.89
CA PRO A 84 -24.72 -38.06 -37.72
C PRO A 84 -25.12 -37.76 -39.16
N GLN A 85 -25.96 -36.75 -39.40
CA GLN A 85 -26.41 -36.39 -40.74
C GLN A 85 -25.28 -35.75 -41.55
N GLU A 86 -24.36 -35.04 -40.90
CA GLU A 86 -23.21 -34.43 -41.56
C GLU A 86 -22.12 -35.46 -41.83
N ILE A 87 -21.89 -36.41 -40.90
CA ILE A 87 -20.86 -37.47 -41.02
C ILE A 87 -21.10 -38.38 -42.22
N ILE A 88 -22.35 -38.71 -42.52
CA ILE A 88 -22.72 -39.63 -43.63
C ILE A 88 -22.48 -38.98 -45.01
N LYS A 89 -22.33 -37.66 -45.10
CA LYS A 89 -22.15 -36.96 -46.37
C LYS A 89 -20.75 -37.22 -46.95
N VAL A 90 -20.68 -37.50 -48.25
CA VAL A 90 -19.42 -37.67 -48.99
C VAL A 90 -18.48 -36.44 -48.89
N THR A 91 -19.06 -35.25 -48.68
CA THR A 91 -18.29 -34.00 -48.51
C THR A 91 -17.68 -33.82 -47.12
N PHE A 92 -18.00 -34.70 -46.16
CA PHE A 92 -17.57 -34.59 -44.77
C PHE A 92 -16.05 -34.53 -44.60
N PRO A 93 -15.21 -35.38 -45.22
CA PRO A 93 -13.76 -35.33 -45.02
C PRO A 93 -13.15 -33.98 -45.42
N LEU A 94 -13.62 -33.40 -46.53
CA LEU A 94 -13.19 -32.10 -47.01
C LEU A 94 -13.63 -30.99 -46.04
N LYS A 95 -14.92 -30.96 -45.68
CA LYS A 95 -15.45 -29.97 -44.72
C LYS A 95 -14.77 -30.05 -43.37
N PHE A 96 -14.53 -31.26 -42.87
CA PHE A 96 -13.81 -31.52 -41.63
C PHE A 96 -12.42 -30.93 -41.67
N TYR A 97 -11.65 -31.18 -42.74
CA TYR A 97 -10.30 -30.63 -42.90
C TYR A 97 -10.30 -29.09 -42.87
N PHE A 98 -11.17 -28.45 -43.64
CA PHE A 98 -11.24 -26.99 -43.70
C PHE A 98 -11.69 -26.37 -42.37
N LYS A 99 -12.75 -26.91 -41.75
CA LYS A 99 -13.25 -26.42 -40.45
C LYS A 99 -12.21 -26.62 -39.34
N ARG A 100 -11.50 -27.75 -39.32
CA ARG A 100 -10.42 -28.00 -38.35
C ARG A 100 -9.29 -26.98 -38.48
N ILE A 101 -8.86 -26.69 -39.71
CA ILE A 101 -7.82 -25.69 -39.96
C ILE A 101 -8.30 -24.30 -39.54
N LYS A 102 -9.54 -23.93 -39.88
CA LYS A 102 -10.14 -22.66 -39.50
C LYS A 102 -10.16 -22.49 -37.98
N LEU A 103 -10.69 -23.47 -37.25
CA LEU A 103 -10.72 -23.46 -35.78
C LEU A 103 -9.32 -23.33 -35.18
N ARG A 104 -8.34 -24.09 -35.70
CA ARG A 104 -6.96 -24.01 -35.22
C ARG A 104 -6.36 -22.62 -35.43
N LYS A 105 -6.65 -21.97 -36.56
CA LYS A 105 -6.20 -20.60 -36.85
C LYS A 105 -6.86 -19.59 -35.90
N GLU A 106 -8.15 -19.73 -35.64
CA GLU A 106 -8.89 -18.86 -34.72
C GLU A 106 -8.38 -18.98 -33.29
N ILE A 107 -8.18 -20.20 -32.78
CA ILE A 107 -7.57 -20.44 -31.46
C ILE A 107 -6.17 -19.83 -31.39
N ALA A 108 -5.34 -20.02 -32.41
CA ALA A 108 -3.99 -19.45 -32.44
C ALA A 108 -4.00 -17.91 -32.46
N ALA A 109 -4.92 -17.30 -33.22
CA ALA A 109 -5.08 -15.86 -33.26
C ALA A 109 -5.54 -15.29 -31.90
N ALA A 110 -6.54 -15.93 -31.28
CA ALA A 110 -7.02 -15.56 -29.95
C ALA A 110 -5.92 -15.68 -28.89
N ASN A 111 -5.17 -16.78 -28.88
CA ASN A 111 -4.06 -16.98 -27.93
C ASN A 111 -2.95 -15.92 -28.11
N LYS A 112 -2.60 -15.58 -29.37
CA LYS A 112 -1.62 -14.52 -29.65
C LYS A 112 -2.10 -13.16 -29.14
N LEU A 113 -3.38 -12.86 -29.31
CA LEU A 113 -3.99 -11.63 -28.85
C LEU A 113 -4.05 -11.57 -27.32
N ILE A 114 -4.52 -12.64 -26.66
CA ILE A 114 -4.53 -12.75 -25.19
C ILE A 114 -3.10 -12.61 -24.63
N SER A 115 -2.11 -13.23 -25.26
CA SER A 115 -0.70 -13.09 -24.87
C SER A 115 -0.22 -11.64 -24.95
N ARG A 116 -0.55 -10.92 -26.04
CA ARG A 116 -0.24 -9.49 -26.17
C ARG A 116 -0.91 -8.67 -25.07
N ILE A 117 -2.21 -8.85 -24.86
CA ILE A 117 -2.96 -8.12 -23.81
C ILE A 117 -2.39 -8.45 -22.42
N SER A 118 -1.95 -9.68 -22.18
CA SER A 118 -1.33 -10.09 -20.91
C SER A 118 -0.03 -9.32 -20.65
N ILE A 119 0.81 -9.13 -21.69
CA ILE A 119 2.02 -8.31 -21.60
C ILE A 119 1.66 -6.84 -21.34
N GLU A 120 0.68 -6.30 -22.06
CA GLU A 120 0.19 -4.93 -21.82
C GLU A 120 -0.30 -4.74 -20.38
N ASN A 121 -1.10 -5.68 -19.86
CA ASN A 121 -1.59 -5.66 -18.49
C ASN A 121 -0.45 -5.72 -17.46
N ARG A 122 0.62 -6.46 -17.76
CA ARG A 122 1.81 -6.47 -16.90
C ARG A 122 2.47 -5.10 -16.86
N LEU A 123 2.64 -4.45 -18.01
CA LEU A 123 3.22 -3.10 -18.08
C LEU A 123 2.36 -2.07 -17.34
N ILE A 124 1.03 -2.13 -17.50
CA ILE A 124 0.10 -1.26 -16.77
C ILE A 124 0.26 -1.44 -15.25
N LYS A 125 0.35 -2.69 -14.77
CA LYS A 125 0.58 -2.97 -13.34
C LYS A 125 1.92 -2.44 -12.85
N GLU A 126 2.99 -2.56 -13.65
CA GLU A 126 4.30 -2.01 -13.32
C GLU A 126 4.28 -0.47 -13.26
N ASN A 127 3.53 0.18 -14.16
CA ASN A 127 3.32 1.64 -14.14
C ASN A 127 2.57 2.09 -12.89
N LEU A 128 1.47 1.42 -12.53
CA LEU A 128 0.71 1.73 -11.31
C LEU A 128 1.58 1.58 -10.05
N LYS A 129 2.37 0.50 -9.97
CA LYS A 129 3.31 0.28 -8.86
C LYS A 129 4.41 1.34 -8.82
N LYS A 130 4.86 1.82 -9.97
CA LYS A 130 5.83 2.93 -10.04
C LYS A 130 5.20 4.22 -9.51
N MET A 131 3.96 4.51 -9.88
CA MET A 131 3.22 5.66 -9.34
C MET A 131 3.10 5.57 -7.81
N GLU A 132 2.73 4.40 -7.27
CA GLU A 132 2.65 4.19 -5.80
C GLU A 132 3.98 4.51 -5.10
N ARG A 133 5.10 4.01 -5.61
CA ARG A 133 6.42 4.29 -5.03
C ARG A 133 6.81 5.76 -5.13
N MET A 134 6.45 6.43 -6.22
CA MET A 134 6.70 7.87 -6.37
C MET A 134 5.91 8.67 -5.33
N ILE A 135 4.65 8.30 -5.08
CA ILE A 135 3.83 8.90 -4.03
C ILE A 135 4.49 8.78 -2.66
N GLU A 136 4.90 7.56 -2.30
CA GLU A 136 5.55 7.30 -1.01
C GLU A 136 6.82 8.15 -0.85
N SER A 137 7.65 8.18 -1.89
CA SER A 137 8.89 8.97 -1.91
C SER A 137 8.63 10.47 -1.79
N ASP A 138 7.74 11.00 -2.62
CA ASP A 138 7.46 12.43 -2.70
C ASP A 138 6.79 12.92 -1.41
N THR A 139 5.84 12.15 -0.88
CA THR A 139 5.16 12.47 0.40
C THR A 139 6.18 12.50 1.55
N LEU A 140 7.06 11.51 1.62
CA LEU A 140 8.11 11.46 2.64
C LEU A 140 9.10 12.61 2.51
N GLN A 141 9.47 12.98 1.28
CA GLN A 141 10.34 14.13 1.03
C GLN A 141 9.67 15.44 1.43
N GLN A 142 8.38 15.62 1.14
CA GLN A 142 7.63 16.81 1.55
C GLN A 142 7.50 16.91 3.08
N ILE A 143 7.23 15.80 3.77
CA ILE A 143 7.21 15.75 5.25
C ILE A 143 8.60 16.09 5.83
N LYS A 144 9.68 15.63 5.22
CA LYS A 144 11.04 16.00 5.64
C LYS A 144 11.33 17.48 5.43
N ASN A 145 10.88 18.04 4.31
CA ASN A 145 11.11 19.44 3.95
C ASN A 145 10.22 20.42 4.75
N SER A 146 9.09 19.98 5.29
CA SER A 146 8.19 20.83 6.09
C SER A 146 8.76 21.24 7.46
N GLY A 147 9.90 20.67 7.87
CA GLY A 147 10.55 20.94 9.14
C GLY A 147 9.94 20.18 10.34
N MET A 148 8.71 19.68 10.22
CA MET A 148 8.04 18.90 11.27
C MET A 148 8.77 17.61 11.62
N TYR A 149 9.43 16.98 10.64
CA TYR A 149 10.25 15.80 10.89
C TYR A 149 11.46 16.12 11.78
N LYS A 150 12.09 17.28 11.58
CA LYS A 150 13.21 17.73 12.43
C LYS A 150 12.74 18.08 13.84
N GLU A 151 11.57 18.69 13.96
CA GLU A 151 10.94 18.97 15.25
C GLU A 151 10.63 17.68 16.01
N TYR A 152 10.06 16.68 15.32
CA TYR A 152 9.82 15.35 15.87
C TYR A 152 11.11 14.65 16.34
N GLU A 153 12.18 14.69 15.53
CA GLU A 153 13.49 14.14 15.91
C GLU A 153 14.09 14.85 17.14
N ALA A 154 13.99 16.18 17.20
CA ALA A 154 14.48 16.96 18.34
C ALA A 154 13.71 16.61 19.64
N LEU A 155 12.39 16.41 19.55
CA LEU A 155 11.56 16.00 20.68
C LEU A 155 11.87 14.56 21.13
N LEU A 156 12.17 13.64 20.20
CA LEU A 156 12.63 12.29 20.53
C LEU A 156 13.96 12.32 21.28
N GLN A 157 14.92 13.12 20.82
CA GLN A 157 16.20 13.28 21.52
C GLN A 157 16.00 13.89 22.92
N LYS A 158 15.13 14.89 23.05
CA LYS A 158 14.79 15.50 24.34
C LYS A 158 14.14 14.48 25.29
N LYS A 159 13.25 13.63 24.78
CA LYS A 159 12.66 12.51 25.53
C LYS A 159 13.74 11.55 26.03
N GLU A 160 14.65 11.11 25.16
CA GLU A 160 15.73 10.18 25.53
C GLU A 160 16.65 10.78 26.60
N ALA A 161 17.02 12.05 26.46
CA ALA A 161 17.82 12.77 27.46
C ALA A 161 17.11 12.80 28.82
N ARG A 162 15.80 13.10 28.85
CA ARG A 162 15.01 13.12 30.09
C ARG A 162 14.82 11.75 30.71
N LEU A 163 14.64 10.71 29.91
CA LEU A 163 14.62 9.34 30.42
C LEU A 163 15.96 8.95 31.04
N SER A 164 17.07 9.36 30.42
CA SER A 164 18.41 9.19 30.99
C SER A 164 18.54 9.91 32.34
N ASP A 165 18.18 11.20 32.40
CA ASP A 165 18.17 11.99 33.64
C ASP A 165 17.36 11.29 34.75
N LEU A 166 16.17 10.77 34.43
CA LEU A 166 15.34 10.03 35.38
C LEU A 166 16.03 8.73 35.85
N CYS A 167 16.61 7.96 34.94
CA CYS A 167 17.36 6.74 35.28
C CYS A 167 18.54 7.01 36.22
N TYR A 168 19.18 8.18 36.12
CA TYR A 168 20.26 8.58 37.03
C TYR A 168 19.75 9.09 38.38
N LEU A 169 18.61 9.78 38.41
CA LEU A 169 18.08 10.39 39.64
C LEU A 169 17.36 9.40 40.55
N LEU A 170 16.57 8.48 39.97
CA LEU A 170 15.73 7.57 40.73
C LEU A 170 16.47 6.71 41.77
N PRO A 171 17.65 6.13 41.48
CA PRO A 171 18.40 5.35 42.46
C PRO A 171 18.94 6.17 43.63
N THR A 172 18.92 7.51 43.52
CA THR A 172 19.46 8.42 44.53
C THR A 172 18.43 8.92 45.54
N ILE A 173 17.17 8.51 45.41
CA ILE A 173 16.06 8.84 46.31
C ILE A 173 15.69 7.62 47.15
N PRO A 174 15.80 7.69 48.49
CA PRO A 174 15.39 6.59 49.36
C PRO A 174 13.89 6.30 49.19
N SER A 175 13.52 5.01 49.14
CA SER A 175 12.13 4.52 49.04
C SER A 175 11.45 4.59 47.66
N PHE A 176 12.18 4.92 46.58
CA PHE A 176 11.61 4.92 45.23
C PHE A 176 11.80 3.56 44.52
N PRO A 177 10.80 3.05 43.75
CA PRO A 177 10.99 1.81 42.99
C PRO A 177 12.12 1.95 41.95
N ASN A 178 12.99 0.94 41.88
CA ASN A 178 14.13 0.87 40.94
C ASN A 178 13.73 0.81 39.46
N LYS A 179 12.42 0.72 39.13
CA LYS A 179 11.89 0.66 37.77
C LYS A 179 10.75 1.67 37.60
N LEU A 180 10.89 2.51 36.59
CA LEU A 180 9.95 3.58 36.23
C LEU A 180 8.87 3.00 35.31
N ASP A 181 7.60 3.06 35.70
CA ASP A 181 6.48 2.81 34.78
C ASP A 181 6.05 4.14 34.15
N LEU A 182 6.41 4.32 32.88
CA LEU A 182 6.13 5.53 32.11
C LEU A 182 4.63 5.76 31.86
N ASN A 183 3.79 4.74 32.06
CA ASN A 183 2.33 4.87 31.96
C ASN A 183 1.70 5.51 33.21
N ASN A 184 2.48 5.74 34.27
CA ASN A 184 2.00 6.17 35.58
C ASN A 184 2.77 7.38 36.16
N ILE A 185 3.36 8.22 35.29
CA ILE A 185 4.13 9.42 35.65
C ILE A 185 3.35 10.33 36.63
N SER A 186 2.04 10.49 36.44
CA SER A 186 1.18 11.30 37.31
C SER A 186 1.04 10.75 38.73
N ASN A 187 0.98 9.42 38.89
CA ASN A 187 0.95 8.77 40.21
C ASN A 187 2.32 8.84 40.91
N ILE A 188 3.41 8.79 40.14
CA ILE A 188 4.78 9.00 40.64
C ILE A 188 4.95 10.45 41.14
N TYR A 189 4.46 11.44 40.39
CA TYR A 189 4.50 12.85 40.79
C TYR A 189 3.72 13.13 42.08
N ASN A 190 2.55 12.51 42.24
CA ASN A 190 1.67 12.70 43.41
C ASN A 190 2.15 11.99 44.68
N ASN A 191 3.01 10.97 44.55
CA ASN A 191 3.58 10.20 45.66
C ASN A 191 5.00 10.68 46.07
N LEU A 192 5.52 11.73 45.42
CA LEU A 192 6.78 12.44 45.72
C LEU A 192 6.54 13.73 46.50
#